data_AF-S3J9I1-F1
#
_entry.id   AF-S3J9I1-F1
#
_cell.length_a   1.000
_cell.length_b   1.000
_cell.length_c   1.000
_cell.angle_alpha   90.00
_cell.angle_beta   90.00
_cell.angle_gamma   90.00
#
_symmetry.space_group_name_H-M   'P 1'
#
loop_
_entity.id
_entity.type
_entity.pdbx_description
1 polymer ?
#
loop_
_entity_poly.entity_id
_entity_poly.type
_entity_poly.pdbx_seq_one_letter_code
_entity_poly.pdbx_strand_id
1 'polypeptide(L)'
;MLEPAIEDTIVHHPWRPLPSLGGHSALPGGIFDRTMLDCRSDVITYTSPPLEKDLTILGSPRLDCYCQAVAVSCDIPAGVSQDTPDGRAFNITQGYKRVNNPESSLNMAMQATFITIPQGHSLRLSLSASCFPAHPVNAGTGSYPHQSRAIDFSIITIKVFCQGNFPAKLLLPLVGES
;
A
#
# COMPACT_ATOMS: atom_id res chain seq x y z
N MET A 1 13.60 28.26 -2.08
CA MET A 1 12.15 28.03 -2.07
C MET A 1 11.94 26.54 -1.89
N LEU A 2 11.09 26.13 -0.94
CA LEU A 2 10.72 24.72 -0.76
C LEU A 2 9.97 24.27 -2.02
N GLU A 3 10.35 23.14 -2.62
CA GLU A 3 9.59 22.59 -3.74
C GLU A 3 8.16 22.25 -3.30
N PRO A 4 7.14 22.54 -4.12
CA PRO A 4 5.76 22.19 -3.77
C PRO A 4 5.65 20.68 -3.62
N ALA A 5 5.16 20.23 -2.47
CA ALA A 5 4.99 18.81 -2.22
C ALA A 5 3.83 18.29 -3.10
N ILE A 6 4.11 17.32 -3.97
CA ILE A 6 3.06 16.59 -4.69
C ILE A 6 2.49 15.55 -3.72
N GLU A 7 1.18 15.63 -3.49
CA GLU A 7 0.43 14.73 -2.62
C GLU A 7 -0.68 14.02 -3.38
N ASP A 8 -0.91 12.77 -3.04
CA ASP A 8 -2.07 11.98 -3.46
C ASP A 8 -2.98 11.72 -2.25
N THR A 9 -4.29 11.61 -2.47
CA THR A 9 -5.28 11.52 -1.39
C THR A 9 -6.07 10.21 -1.43
N ILE A 10 -6.16 9.53 -0.28
CA ILE A 10 -7.02 8.38 -0.02
C ILE A 10 -8.16 8.84 0.88
N VAL A 11 -9.40 8.55 0.47
CA VAL A 11 -10.59 8.76 1.33
C VAL A 11 -11.11 7.41 1.79
N HIS A 12 -10.87 7.09 3.06
CA HIS A 12 -11.33 5.87 3.68
C HIS A 12 -12.76 6.00 4.20
N HIS A 13 -13.66 5.21 3.63
CA HIS A 13 -15.01 5.06 4.16
C HIS A 13 -15.10 3.76 4.99
N PRO A 14 -15.27 3.83 6.33
CA PRO A 14 -15.17 2.66 7.20
C PRO A 14 -16.25 1.60 6.95
N TRP A 15 -17.41 2.01 6.41
CA TRP A 15 -18.49 1.08 6.02
C TRP A 15 -18.34 0.51 4.60
N ARG A 16 -17.28 0.90 3.88
CA ARG A 16 -16.92 0.36 2.56
C ARG A 16 -15.43 0.03 2.50
N PRO A 17 -14.89 -0.72 3.47
CA PRO A 17 -13.46 -0.98 3.53
C PRO A 17 -13.02 -1.73 2.27
N LEU A 18 -11.77 -1.52 1.86
CA LEU A 18 -11.16 -2.26 0.78
C LEU A 18 -11.03 -3.73 1.22
N PRO A 19 -11.60 -4.69 0.47
CA PRO A 19 -11.50 -6.08 0.83
C PRO A 19 -10.07 -6.61 0.63
N SER A 20 -9.64 -7.53 1.46
CA SER A 20 -8.42 -8.30 1.24
C SER A 20 -8.61 -9.27 0.08
N LEU A 21 -7.60 -9.40 -0.77
CA LEU A 21 -7.59 -10.33 -1.90
C LEU A 21 -6.17 -10.86 -2.10
N GLY A 22 -6.01 -12.17 -1.93
CA GLY A 22 -4.73 -12.85 -2.00
C GLY A 22 -3.74 -12.41 -0.93
N GLY A 23 -2.47 -12.62 -1.25
CA GLY A 23 -1.33 -12.32 -0.40
C GLY A 23 -1.18 -13.31 0.75
N HIS A 24 -0.59 -12.83 1.84
CA HIS A 24 -0.30 -13.65 3.02
C HIS A 24 -1.17 -13.29 4.24
N SER A 25 -1.85 -12.14 4.20
CA SER A 25 -2.51 -11.55 5.36
C SER A 25 -3.94 -12.07 5.59
N ALA A 26 -4.55 -12.77 4.62
CA ALA A 26 -5.90 -13.32 4.74
C ALA A 26 -6.10 -14.56 3.87
N LEU A 27 -7.26 -15.21 4.04
CA LEU A 27 -7.72 -16.32 3.22
C LEU A 27 -8.80 -15.84 2.22
N PRO A 28 -8.79 -16.33 0.96
CA PRO A 28 -7.78 -17.22 0.40
C PRO A 28 -6.43 -16.49 0.18
N GLY A 29 -5.35 -17.15 0.58
CA GLY A 29 -3.99 -16.64 0.41
C GLY A 29 -3.40 -17.03 -0.94
N GLY A 30 -2.31 -16.38 -1.35
CA GLY A 30 -1.58 -16.65 -2.59
C GLY A 30 -1.66 -15.53 -3.62
N ILE A 31 -1.35 -15.83 -4.88
CA ILE A 31 -1.34 -14.85 -5.98
C ILE A 31 -2.74 -14.76 -6.59
N PHE A 32 -3.30 -13.55 -6.61
CA PHE A 32 -4.60 -13.24 -7.18
C PHE A 32 -4.52 -12.02 -8.09
N ASP A 33 -5.43 -11.96 -9.06
CA ASP A 33 -5.65 -10.77 -9.89
C ASP A 33 -6.36 -9.69 -9.05
N ARG A 34 -5.70 -8.54 -8.90
CA ARG A 34 -6.15 -7.39 -8.13
C ARG A 34 -6.55 -6.21 -9.00
N THR A 35 -6.61 -6.34 -10.33
CA THR A 35 -6.90 -5.21 -11.22
C THR A 35 -8.15 -4.46 -10.81
N MET A 36 -9.27 -5.16 -10.59
CA MET A 36 -10.53 -4.52 -10.19
C MET A 36 -10.48 -3.89 -8.80
N LEU A 37 -9.67 -4.44 -7.90
CA LEU A 37 -9.52 -3.93 -6.55
C LEU A 37 -8.74 -2.61 -6.55
N ASP A 38 -7.69 -2.55 -7.38
CA ASP A 38 -6.83 -1.38 -7.52
C ASP A 38 -7.48 -0.27 -8.38
N CYS A 39 -8.56 -0.55 -9.13
CA CYS A 39 -9.36 0.48 -9.81
C CYS A 39 -10.28 1.29 -8.88
N ARG A 40 -10.34 0.95 -7.59
CA ARG A 40 -11.21 1.68 -6.67
C ARG A 40 -10.65 3.07 -6.35
N SER A 41 -11.55 4.03 -6.16
CA SER A 41 -11.22 5.42 -5.84
C SER A 41 -10.53 5.63 -4.48
N ASP A 42 -10.53 4.62 -3.60
CA ASP A 42 -9.85 4.63 -2.30
C ASP A 42 -8.54 3.83 -2.32
N VAL A 43 -7.96 3.62 -3.51
CA VAL A 43 -6.65 3.02 -3.74
C VAL A 43 -5.84 3.95 -4.64
N ILE A 44 -4.62 4.29 -4.23
CA ILE A 44 -3.65 4.98 -5.07
C ILE A 44 -2.67 3.94 -5.61
N THR A 45 -2.37 4.01 -6.90
CA THR A 45 -1.39 3.13 -7.55
C THR A 45 -0.25 3.91 -8.17
N TYR A 46 0.98 3.47 -7.94
CA TYR A 46 2.18 3.94 -8.63
C TYR A 46 2.75 2.78 -9.44
N THR A 47 2.87 2.96 -10.75
CA THR A 47 3.28 1.89 -11.67
C THR A 47 4.52 2.32 -12.44
N SER A 48 5.54 1.46 -12.46
CA SER A 48 6.73 1.70 -13.26
C SER A 48 6.42 1.63 -14.76
N PRO A 49 7.26 2.21 -15.63
CA PRO A 49 7.33 1.78 -17.02
C PRO A 49 7.56 0.26 -17.10
N PRO A 50 7.22 -0.38 -18.24
CA PRO A 50 7.58 -1.75 -18.49
C PRO A 50 9.08 -1.97 -18.27
N LEU A 51 9.42 -3.05 -17.56
CA LEU A 51 10.79 -3.40 -17.20
C LEU A 51 11.60 -3.70 -18.46
N GLU A 52 12.80 -3.12 -18.56
CA GLU A 52 13.71 -3.34 -19.68
C GLU A 52 14.42 -4.70 -19.62
N LYS A 53 14.48 -5.32 -18.44
CA LYS A 53 15.07 -6.63 -18.15
C LYS A 53 14.30 -7.31 -17.02
N ASP A 54 14.51 -8.62 -16.86
CA ASP A 54 13.98 -9.36 -15.72
C ASP A 54 14.42 -8.74 -14.39
N LEU A 55 13.48 -8.54 -13.47
CA LEU A 55 13.71 -7.97 -12.13
C LEU A 55 13.53 -9.06 -11.07
N THR A 56 14.64 -9.49 -10.46
CA THR A 56 14.58 -10.49 -9.38
C THR A 56 14.63 -9.82 -8.01
N ILE A 57 13.59 -10.05 -7.21
CA ILE A 57 13.47 -9.57 -5.83
C ILE A 57 13.68 -10.76 -4.89
N LEU A 58 14.63 -10.66 -3.98
CA LEU A 58 14.92 -11.69 -2.96
C LEU A 58 15.08 -11.03 -1.59
N GLY A 59 14.06 -11.16 -0.75
CA GLY A 59 14.04 -10.60 0.60
C GLY A 59 12.79 -9.77 0.85
N SER A 60 12.86 -8.87 1.84
CA SER A 60 11.76 -7.98 2.22
C SER A 60 11.89 -6.59 1.59
N PRO A 61 10.99 -6.20 0.67
CA PRO A 61 10.84 -4.81 0.28
C PRO A 61 10.50 -3.91 1.46
N ARG A 62 10.86 -2.62 1.33
CA ARG A 62 10.61 -1.61 2.36
C ARG A 62 10.01 -0.36 1.71
N LEU A 63 8.88 0.08 2.22
CA LEU A 63 8.25 1.34 1.85
C LEU A 63 8.64 2.42 2.85
N ASP A 64 9.23 3.50 2.34
CA ASP A 64 9.44 4.75 3.05
C ASP A 64 8.52 5.79 2.41
N CYS A 65 7.61 6.38 3.18
CA CYS A 65 6.83 7.53 2.70
C CYS A 65 6.50 8.47 3.85
N TYR A 66 5.81 9.57 3.56
CA TYR A 66 5.25 10.44 4.57
C TYR A 66 3.74 10.53 4.35
N CYS A 67 2.98 10.39 5.43
CA CYS A 67 1.53 10.46 5.38
C CYS A 67 1.00 11.49 6.36
N GLN A 68 -0.05 12.20 5.93
CA GLN A 68 -0.82 13.11 6.77
C GLN A 68 -2.29 12.68 6.85
N ALA A 69 -2.92 12.73 8.02
CA ALA A 69 -4.38 12.63 8.13
C ALA A 69 -4.89 13.50 9.30
N VAL A 70 -6.17 13.88 9.24
CA VAL A 70 -6.81 14.64 10.33
C VAL A 70 -7.22 13.73 11.49
N ALA A 71 -7.46 12.45 11.22
CA ALA A 71 -7.81 11.46 12.24
C ALA A 71 -6.64 11.17 13.20
N VAL A 72 -6.94 10.73 14.42
CA VAL A 72 -5.93 10.39 15.44
C VAL A 72 -5.11 9.17 15.04
N SER A 73 -5.73 8.22 14.34
CA SER A 73 -5.03 7.08 13.74
C SER A 73 -5.57 6.73 12.37
N CYS A 74 -4.72 6.18 11.51
CA CYS A 74 -5.12 5.55 10.27
C CYS A 74 -4.29 4.28 10.03
N ASP A 75 -4.76 3.44 9.11
CA ASP A 75 -4.01 2.27 8.66
C ASP A 75 -3.57 2.48 7.22
N ILE A 76 -2.36 2.03 6.91
CA ILE A 76 -1.81 2.03 5.55
C ILE A 76 -1.42 0.59 5.21
N PRO A 77 -2.30 -0.16 4.55
CA PRO A 77 -1.89 -1.37 3.84
C PRO A 77 -1.25 -0.98 2.51
N ALA A 78 -0.12 -1.61 2.20
CA ALA A 78 0.59 -1.45 0.95
C ALA A 78 0.72 -2.81 0.26
N GLY A 79 0.42 -2.87 -1.04
CA GLY A 79 0.61 -4.05 -1.88
C GLY A 79 1.64 -3.77 -2.97
N VAL A 80 2.47 -4.74 -3.27
CA VAL A 80 3.32 -4.74 -4.46
C VAL A 80 2.84 -5.84 -5.39
N SER A 81 2.65 -5.50 -6.65
CA SER A 81 2.14 -6.38 -7.70
C SER A 81 3.01 -6.32 -8.94
N GLN A 82 2.98 -7.38 -9.75
CA GLN A 82 3.41 -7.31 -11.14
C GLN A 82 2.20 -6.99 -12.02
N ASP A 83 2.36 -6.02 -12.90
CA ASP A 83 1.44 -5.77 -13.99
C ASP A 83 1.91 -6.53 -15.21
N THR A 84 0.99 -7.25 -15.82
CA THR A 84 1.21 -8.04 -17.02
C THR A 84 0.92 -7.19 -18.27
N PRO A 85 1.52 -7.51 -19.44
CA PRO A 85 1.28 -6.77 -20.68
C PRO A 85 -0.19 -6.73 -21.13
N ASP A 86 -1.01 -7.68 -20.69
CA ASP A 86 -2.46 -7.72 -20.94
C ASP A 86 -3.28 -6.91 -19.92
N GLY A 87 -2.64 -6.15 -19.03
CA GLY A 87 -3.27 -5.20 -18.12
C GLY A 87 -3.76 -5.80 -16.80
N ARG A 88 -3.39 -7.04 -16.46
CA ARG A 88 -3.70 -7.67 -15.18
C ARG A 88 -2.64 -7.40 -14.13
N ALA A 89 -3.04 -7.15 -12.89
CA ALA A 89 -2.15 -6.88 -11.76
C ALA A 89 -2.19 -8.04 -10.76
N PHE A 90 -1.08 -8.76 -10.59
CA PHE A 90 -0.99 -9.91 -9.69
C PHE A 90 -0.15 -9.57 -8.46
N ASN A 91 -0.70 -9.79 -7.25
CA ASN A 91 0.04 -9.48 -6.02
C ASN A 91 1.28 -10.35 -5.84
N ILE A 92 2.33 -9.74 -5.31
CA ILE A 92 3.62 -10.36 -4.98
C ILE A 92 3.82 -10.36 -3.47
N THR A 93 3.78 -9.18 -2.85
CA THR A 93 3.98 -9.01 -1.41
C THR A 93 3.14 -7.86 -0.88
N GLN A 94 2.97 -7.82 0.43
CA GLN A 94 2.18 -6.82 1.13
C GLN A 94 2.90 -6.39 2.41
N GLY A 95 2.61 -5.19 2.85
CA GLY A 95 2.95 -4.68 4.17
C GLY A 95 1.74 -3.98 4.79
N TYR A 96 1.80 -3.79 6.11
CA TYR A 96 0.76 -3.10 6.85
C TYR A 96 1.39 -2.29 7.98
N LYS A 97 0.87 -1.08 8.17
CA LYS A 97 1.27 -0.20 9.26
C LYS A 97 0.06 0.56 9.75
N ARG A 98 -0.19 0.48 11.06
CA ARG A 98 -1.03 1.44 11.77
C ARG A 98 -0.20 2.65 12.14
N VAL A 99 -0.72 3.84 11.84
CA VAL A 99 -0.09 5.13 12.14
C VAL A 99 -0.93 5.83 13.20
N ASN A 100 -0.29 6.16 14.32
CA ASN A 100 -0.86 7.01 15.37
C ASN A 100 -0.21 8.38 15.23
N ASN A 101 -1.00 9.46 15.22
CA ASN A 101 -0.56 10.82 14.88
C ASN A 101 -0.01 10.90 13.44
N PRO A 102 -0.89 10.84 12.43
CA PRO A 102 -0.52 10.81 11.03
C PRO A 102 -0.07 12.21 10.56
N GLU A 103 1.07 12.65 11.04
CA GLU A 103 1.92 13.73 10.50
C GLU A 103 3.38 13.24 10.60
N SER A 104 3.64 12.07 10.04
CA SER A 104 4.84 11.30 10.35
C SER A 104 5.40 10.56 9.15
N SER A 105 6.72 10.36 9.17
CA SER A 105 7.38 9.41 8.29
C SER A 105 6.89 7.99 8.59
N LEU A 106 6.40 7.33 7.56
CA LEU A 106 6.04 5.93 7.58
C LEU A 106 7.21 5.12 7.06
N ASN A 107 7.66 4.18 7.89
CA ASN A 107 8.50 3.10 7.45
C ASN A 107 7.80 1.75 7.66
N MET A 108 7.74 0.97 6.59
CA MET A 108 7.05 -0.31 6.56
C MET A 108 7.89 -1.35 5.81
N ALA A 109 8.32 -2.39 6.52
CA ALA A 109 8.79 -3.60 5.87
C ALA A 109 7.60 -4.40 5.33
N MET A 110 7.77 -5.03 4.18
CA MET A 110 6.81 -5.93 3.56
C MET A 110 7.24 -7.38 3.78
N GLN A 111 6.30 -8.31 3.60
CA GLN A 111 6.59 -9.74 3.67
C GLN A 111 7.72 -10.12 2.70
N ALA A 112 8.63 -10.97 3.18
CA ALA A 112 9.72 -11.45 2.33
C ALA A 112 9.18 -12.22 1.13
N THR A 113 9.81 -12.03 -0.04
CA THR A 113 9.44 -12.70 -1.28
C THR A 113 10.68 -13.13 -2.05
N PHE A 114 10.49 -14.13 -2.91
CA PHE A 114 11.44 -14.48 -3.94
C PHE A 114 10.70 -14.62 -5.25
N ILE A 115 10.91 -13.69 -6.17
CA ILE A 115 10.23 -13.65 -7.47
C ILE A 115 11.13 -13.00 -8.53
N THR A 116 10.99 -13.45 -9.77
CA THR A 116 11.48 -12.76 -10.95
C THR A 116 10.30 -12.22 -11.73
N ILE A 117 10.22 -10.90 -11.87
CA ILE A 117 9.23 -10.23 -12.71
C ILE A 117 9.83 -10.14 -14.13
N PRO A 118 9.16 -10.70 -15.16
CA PRO A 118 9.73 -10.72 -16.51
C PRO A 118 9.90 -9.34 -17.12
N GLN A 119 10.86 -9.20 -18.05
CA GLN A 119 10.93 -8.08 -18.97
C GLN A 119 9.56 -7.81 -19.64
N GLY A 120 9.22 -6.54 -19.81
CA GLY A 120 7.96 -6.09 -20.42
C GLY A 120 6.76 -6.05 -19.46
N HIS A 121 6.87 -6.65 -18.27
CA HIS A 121 5.92 -6.41 -17.17
C HIS A 121 6.25 -5.10 -16.45
N SER A 122 5.33 -4.59 -15.62
CA SER A 122 5.61 -3.43 -14.75
C SER A 122 5.54 -3.81 -13.27
N LEU A 123 6.21 -3.03 -12.43
CA LEU A 123 6.06 -3.10 -10.98
C LEU A 123 5.01 -2.08 -10.54
N ARG A 124 4.03 -2.51 -9.75
CA ARG A 124 2.99 -1.64 -9.18
C ARG A 124 3.05 -1.63 -7.66
N LEU A 125 3.01 -0.44 -7.07
CA LEU A 125 2.72 -0.19 -5.66
C LEU A 125 1.28 0.29 -5.51
N SER A 126 0.50 -0.36 -4.67
CA SER A 126 -0.88 0.02 -4.35
C SER A 126 -0.99 0.38 -2.88
N LEU A 127 -1.42 1.61 -2.57
CA LEU A 127 -1.65 2.12 -1.22
C LEU A 127 -3.14 2.31 -0.99
N SER A 128 -3.60 1.94 0.20
CA SER A 128 -4.99 2.08 0.61
C SER A 128 -5.07 2.46 2.08
N ALA A 129 -6.29 2.54 2.61
CA ALA A 129 -6.54 2.79 4.02
C ALA A 129 -7.11 1.58 4.78
N SER A 130 -7.30 0.44 4.10
CA SER A 130 -7.91 -0.76 4.71
C SER A 130 -7.62 -2.01 3.88
N CYS A 131 -7.70 -3.18 4.50
CA CYS A 131 -7.56 -4.47 3.84
C CYS A 131 -8.34 -5.50 4.68
N PHE A 132 -9.67 -5.46 4.59
CA PHE A 132 -10.57 -6.21 5.46
C PHE A 132 -10.98 -7.54 4.82
N PRO A 133 -11.01 -8.69 5.53
CA PRO A 133 -10.81 -8.85 6.97
C PRO A 133 -9.36 -9.11 7.41
N ALA A 134 -8.36 -9.03 6.52
CA ALA A 134 -6.95 -9.23 6.89
C ALA A 134 -6.52 -8.34 8.08
N HIS A 135 -6.99 -7.10 8.08
CA HIS A 135 -6.82 -6.16 9.17
C HIS A 135 -8.18 -5.57 9.58
N PRO A 136 -8.39 -5.33 10.89
CA PRO A 136 -9.61 -4.71 11.38
C PRO A 136 -9.74 -3.28 10.84
N VAL A 137 -10.96 -2.82 10.61
CA VAL A 137 -11.21 -1.46 10.12
C VAL A 137 -10.83 -0.43 11.19
N ASN A 138 -10.03 0.57 10.83
CA ASN A 138 -9.62 1.65 11.73
C ASN A 138 -10.76 2.65 11.92
N ALA A 139 -11.11 2.95 13.17
CA ALA A 139 -12.18 3.89 13.50
C ALA A 139 -11.78 5.38 13.35
N GLY A 140 -10.48 5.67 13.30
CA GLY A 140 -9.95 7.04 13.26
C GLY A 140 -9.65 7.65 14.64
N THR A 141 -9.98 6.95 15.72
CA THR A 141 -9.97 7.49 17.09
C THR A 141 -8.68 7.21 17.88
N GLY A 142 -7.74 6.44 17.33
CA GLY A 142 -6.59 5.92 18.08
C GLY A 142 -6.91 4.71 18.97
N SER A 143 -8.19 4.37 19.15
CA SER A 143 -8.59 3.20 19.93
C SER A 143 -8.25 1.89 19.22
N TYR A 144 -7.95 0.86 20.00
CA TYR A 144 -7.77 -0.49 19.47
C TYR A 144 -9.10 -1.08 18.99
N PRO A 145 -9.10 -2.01 18.02
CA PRO A 145 -10.31 -2.57 17.43
C PRO A 145 -11.34 -3.12 18.44
N HIS A 146 -10.89 -3.74 19.53
CA HIS A 146 -11.77 -4.30 20.57
C HIS A 146 -12.43 -3.24 21.47
N GLN A 147 -11.98 -1.98 21.38
CA GLN A 147 -12.50 -0.84 22.14
C GLN A 147 -13.38 0.06 21.27
N SER A 148 -13.23 -0.03 19.95
CA SER A 148 -13.99 0.76 18.99
C SER A 148 -15.37 0.16 18.77
N ARG A 149 -16.42 0.98 18.80
CA ARG A 149 -17.78 0.59 18.40
C ARG A 149 -18.06 1.16 17.03
N ALA A 150 -18.82 0.47 16.19
CA ALA A 150 -19.11 0.91 14.81
C ALA A 150 -19.67 2.35 14.71
N ILE A 151 -20.36 2.82 15.76
CA ILE A 151 -20.90 4.19 15.84
C ILE A 151 -19.82 5.26 16.00
N ASP A 152 -18.63 4.90 16.48
CA ASP A 152 -17.51 5.81 16.70
C ASP A 152 -16.64 5.99 15.44
N PHE A 153 -16.96 5.30 14.35
CA PHE A 153 -16.18 5.32 13.12
C PHE A 153 -16.48 6.59 12.32
N SER A 154 -15.44 7.14 11.69
CA SER A 154 -15.54 8.31 10.84
C SER A 154 -14.82 8.08 9.51
N ILE A 155 -15.18 8.87 8.49
CA ILE A 155 -14.45 8.89 7.23
C ILE A 155 -13.06 9.50 7.50
N ILE A 156 -12.01 8.83 7.02
CA ILE A 156 -10.62 9.26 7.22
C ILE A 156 -10.03 9.67 5.88
N THR A 157 -9.64 10.95 5.75
CA THR A 157 -8.86 11.44 4.61
C THR A 157 -7.38 11.36 4.93
N ILE A 158 -6.62 10.65 4.10
CA ILE A 158 -5.18 10.44 4.23
C ILE A 158 -4.51 11.03 3.00
N LYS A 159 -3.48 11.83 3.21
CA LYS A 159 -2.58 12.35 2.19
C LYS A 159 -1.28 11.57 2.22
N VAL A 160 -0.76 11.19 1.07
CA VAL A 160 0.55 10.56 0.90
C VAL A 160 1.41 11.48 0.05
N PHE A 161 2.58 11.83 0.56
CA PHE A 161 3.48 12.78 -0.11
C PHE A 161 4.52 12.02 -0.93
N CYS A 162 4.63 12.39 -2.20
CA CYS A 162 5.42 11.66 -3.20
C CYS A 162 6.69 12.43 -3.61
N GLN A 163 6.72 13.75 -3.46
CA GLN A 163 7.84 14.62 -3.82
C GLN A 163 8.15 15.69 -2.76
N GLY A 164 9.21 16.46 -2.99
CA GLY A 164 9.69 17.50 -2.09
C GLY A 164 10.59 16.96 -0.98
N ASN A 165 10.47 17.51 0.23
CA ASN A 165 11.31 17.14 1.37
C ASN A 165 11.03 15.73 1.93
N PHE A 166 9.98 15.07 1.44
CA PHE A 166 9.54 13.75 1.91
C PHE A 166 9.29 12.80 0.73
N PRO A 167 10.32 12.42 -0.05
CA PRO A 167 10.11 11.56 -1.20
C PRO A 167 9.69 10.15 -0.76
N ALA A 168 8.55 9.68 -1.28
CA ALA A 168 8.14 8.28 -1.12
C ALA A 168 9.04 7.36 -1.95
N LYS A 169 9.50 6.26 -1.37
CA LYS A 169 10.42 5.29 -1.97
C LYS A 169 10.02 3.86 -1.64
N LEU A 170 9.94 3.02 -2.67
CA LEU A 170 9.89 1.57 -2.52
C LEU A 170 11.30 1.01 -2.72
N LEU A 171 11.90 0.52 -1.65
CA LEU A 171 13.22 -0.09 -1.64
C LEU A 171 13.08 -1.59 -1.89
N LEU A 172 13.76 -2.10 -2.91
CA LEU A 172 13.68 -3.50 -3.33
C LEU A 172 15.02 -4.21 -3.06
N PRO A 173 15.02 -5.39 -2.42
CA PRO A 173 16.21 -6.21 -2.30
C PRO A 173 16.43 -7.00 -3.60
N LEU A 174 17.21 -6.43 -4.52
CA LEU A 174 17.43 -6.99 -5.85
C LEU A 174 18.61 -7.97 -5.87
N VAL A 175 18.52 -8.99 -6.74
CA VAL A 175 19.62 -9.91 -7.03
C VAL A 175 20.25 -9.54 -8.37
N GLY A 176 21.58 -9.46 -8.43
CA GLY A 176 22.33 -9.29 -9.68
C GLY A 176 22.53 -7.85 -10.14
N GLU A 177 22.39 -6.86 -9.26
CA GLU A 177 22.96 -5.54 -9.47
C GLU A 177 24.38 -5.52 -8.89
N SER A 178 25.34 -5.86 -9.75
CA SER A 178 26.77 -5.52 -9.61
C SER A 178 27.12 -4.40 -10.57
#